data_AF-A0A533WTP0-F1
#
_entry.id   AF-A0A533WTP0-F1
#
_cell.length_a   1.000
_cell.length_b   1.000
_cell.length_c   1.000
_cell.angle_alpha   90.00
_cell.angle_beta   90.00
_cell.angle_gamma   90.00
#
_symmetry.space_group_name_H-M   'P 1'
#
loop_
_entity.id
_entity.type
_entity.pdbx_description
1 polymer ?
#
loop_
_entity_poly.entity_id
_entity_poly.type
_entity_poly.pdbx_seq_one_letter_code
_entity_poly.pdbx_strand_id
1 'polypeptide(L)'
;MKKVESIFIFLIVAGVSLVSIEMAYAQTPTIYMQDTTASFGLSTHSGRQIHAEYVTGSSVLVGKQIDTIIIKLKKVGLPTGNVEIGIFNKDLSEKKIFATKDVSKIAKKYTDYTFSLSSPGQPYQIQTGDRIGIKYSGGDATNYVAIMTDQNTSDPFDGTNSFHTYSTASGWNIYNTHDLYMTLELVTPPTNNCQNSPVSAVTAIGSDGNIPANAIDGNLTTRWSNLGVGSWINLDLGA
;
A
#
# COMPACT_ATOMS: atom_id res chain seq x y z
N MET A 1 57.06 -16.08 34.95
CA MET A 1 56.09 -14.97 34.95
C MET A 1 56.24 -14.17 33.65
N LYS A 2 55.31 -14.33 32.71
CA LYS A 2 54.57 -13.26 32.02
C LYS A 2 53.78 -13.81 30.84
N LYS A 3 52.46 -13.59 30.94
CA LYS A 3 51.40 -13.49 29.93
C LYS A 3 51.52 -14.35 28.66
N VAL A 4 50.66 -15.36 28.59
CA VAL A 4 49.90 -15.61 27.36
C VAL A 4 48.50 -15.06 27.61
N GLU A 5 48.23 -13.87 27.06
CA GLU A 5 46.86 -13.39 26.89
C GLU A 5 46.22 -14.25 25.81
N SER A 6 45.34 -15.18 26.20
CA SER A 6 44.45 -15.82 25.23
C SER A 6 43.18 -14.97 25.14
N ILE A 7 43.08 -14.32 23.99
CA ILE A 7 41.93 -13.60 23.47
C ILE A 7 40.66 -14.42 23.68
N PHE A 8 39.70 -13.83 24.39
CA PHE A 8 38.31 -14.27 24.41
C PHE A 8 37.69 -13.94 23.05
N ILE A 9 37.36 -14.97 22.26
CA ILE A 9 36.31 -14.83 21.24
C ILE A 9 35.06 -15.48 21.82
N PHE A 10 34.22 -14.64 22.42
CA PHE A 10 32.81 -14.94 22.60
C PHE A 10 32.18 -14.89 21.21
N LEU A 11 31.90 -16.04 20.60
CA LEU A 11 30.86 -16.08 19.58
C LEU A 11 29.53 -16.16 20.33
N ILE A 12 29.03 -15.00 20.76
CA ILE A 12 27.61 -14.86 21.08
C ILE A 12 26.89 -14.96 19.73
N VAL A 13 26.30 -16.12 19.42
CA VAL A 13 25.27 -16.18 18.38
C VAL A 13 24.01 -15.57 19.01
N ALA A 14 24.01 -14.26 19.20
CA ALA A 14 22.83 -13.50 19.56
C ALA A 14 21.96 -13.48 18.32
N GLY A 15 20.87 -14.24 18.35
CA GLY A 15 19.82 -14.22 17.35
C GLY A 15 20.35 -14.38 15.93
N VAL A 16 20.18 -15.57 15.36
CA VAL A 16 19.98 -15.62 13.91
C VAL A 16 18.66 -14.87 13.65
N SER A 17 18.73 -13.54 13.60
CA SER A 17 17.76 -12.76 12.85
C SER A 17 17.96 -13.27 11.44
N LEU A 18 17.05 -14.13 11.00
CA LEU A 18 16.82 -14.34 9.58
C LEU A 18 16.68 -12.94 9.00
N VAL A 19 17.74 -12.47 8.34
CA VAL A 19 17.62 -11.35 7.43
C VAL A 19 16.72 -11.89 6.35
N SER A 20 15.44 -11.54 6.41
CA SER A 20 14.54 -11.69 5.29
C SER A 20 15.24 -11.01 4.12
N ILE A 21 15.84 -11.79 3.23
CA ILE A 21 16.25 -11.28 1.94
C ILE A 21 14.91 -11.00 1.26
N GLU A 22 14.45 -9.75 1.34
CA GLU A 22 13.41 -9.26 0.45
C GLU A 22 14.01 -9.32 -0.96
N MET A 23 13.89 -10.49 -1.60
CA MET A 23 13.91 -10.53 -3.04
C MET A 23 12.68 -9.76 -3.48
N ALA A 24 12.87 -8.48 -3.77
CA ALA A 24 11.87 -7.62 -4.38
C ALA A 24 11.55 -8.18 -5.77
N TYR A 25 10.65 -9.16 -5.82
CA TYR A 25 10.05 -9.59 -7.07
C TYR A 25 9.11 -8.47 -7.51
N ALA A 26 9.40 -7.82 -8.63
CA ALA A 26 8.50 -6.84 -9.22
C ALA A 26 7.19 -7.55 -9.58
N GLN A 27 6.13 -7.28 -8.82
CA GLN A 27 4.84 -7.91 -9.06
C GLN A 27 4.07 -7.17 -10.15
N THR A 28 3.43 -7.93 -11.03
CA THR A 28 2.55 -7.36 -12.04
C THR A 28 1.22 -6.95 -11.38
N PRO A 29 0.84 -5.66 -11.42
CA PRO A 29 -0.43 -5.21 -10.86
C PRO A 29 -1.60 -5.81 -11.64
N THR A 30 -2.68 -6.16 -10.93
CA THR A 30 -3.96 -6.46 -11.57
C THR A 30 -4.75 -5.17 -11.72
N ILE A 31 -5.04 -4.80 -12.96
CA ILE A 31 -5.77 -3.57 -13.30
C ILE A 31 -7.27 -3.87 -13.41
N TYR A 32 -8.09 -3.10 -12.69
CA TYR A 32 -9.55 -3.22 -12.69
C TYR A 32 -10.26 -2.06 -13.37
N MET A 33 -9.65 -0.87 -13.41
CA MET A 33 -10.07 0.27 -14.22
C MET A 33 -8.83 0.85 -14.87
N GLN A 34 -8.93 1.23 -16.15
CA GLN A 34 -7.89 1.96 -16.87
C GLN A 34 -8.52 2.93 -17.85
N ASP A 35 -9.19 3.94 -17.31
CA ASP A 35 -9.67 5.05 -18.13
C ASP A 35 -8.61 6.16 -18.14
N THR A 36 -7.94 6.29 -19.27
CA THR A 36 -6.84 7.25 -19.45
C THR A 36 -7.08 8.20 -20.61
N THR A 37 -8.32 8.35 -21.06
CA THR A 37 -8.70 9.33 -22.07
C THR A 37 -8.83 10.69 -21.40
N ALA A 38 -7.82 11.55 -21.59
CA ALA A 38 -7.82 12.88 -20.96
C ALA A 38 -8.66 13.88 -21.77
N SER A 39 -9.75 14.36 -21.19
CA SER A 39 -10.68 15.28 -21.86
C SER A 39 -10.71 16.68 -21.23
N PHE A 40 -11.14 16.79 -19.98
CA PHE A 40 -11.31 18.10 -19.33
C PHE A 40 -10.91 18.07 -17.85
N GLY A 41 -10.49 19.21 -17.33
CA GLY A 41 -10.06 19.35 -15.96
C GLY A 41 -11.05 20.11 -15.10
N LEU A 42 -11.43 19.56 -13.94
CA LEU A 42 -12.41 20.18 -13.05
C LEU A 42 -11.80 20.56 -11.71
N SER A 43 -12.12 21.77 -11.25
CA SER A 43 -11.64 22.32 -9.98
C SER A 43 -12.31 21.65 -8.78
N THR A 44 -11.51 21.12 -7.87
CA THR A 44 -11.92 20.64 -6.54
C THR A 44 -11.48 21.67 -5.51
N HIS A 45 -12.42 22.16 -4.71
CA HIS A 45 -12.21 23.17 -3.65
C HIS A 45 -13.39 23.16 -2.66
N SER A 46 -13.38 24.02 -1.65
CA SER A 46 -14.40 24.09 -0.59
C SER A 46 -15.87 24.13 -1.06
N GLY A 47 -16.16 24.72 -2.22
CA GLY A 47 -17.52 24.77 -2.82
C GLY A 47 -17.85 23.59 -3.74
N ARG A 48 -16.83 22.80 -4.10
CA ARG A 48 -16.91 21.59 -4.93
C ARG A 48 -15.93 20.53 -4.41
N GLN A 49 -16.25 19.95 -3.26
CA GLN A 49 -15.25 19.30 -2.42
C GLN A 49 -14.82 17.93 -2.94
N ILE A 50 -15.71 17.19 -3.60
CA ILE A 50 -15.42 15.82 -4.05
C ILE A 50 -15.64 15.71 -5.55
N HIS A 51 -14.68 15.10 -6.22
CA HIS A 51 -14.82 14.53 -7.56
C HIS A 51 -14.55 13.03 -7.46
N ALA A 52 -15.49 12.22 -7.92
CA ALA A 52 -15.42 10.78 -7.74
C ALA A 52 -16.09 10.00 -8.86
N GLU A 53 -15.53 8.82 -9.12
CA GLU A 53 -16.10 7.71 -9.85
C GLU A 53 -17.14 7.02 -8.96
N TYR A 54 -18.42 7.14 -9.30
CA TYR A 54 -19.52 6.53 -8.56
C TYR A 54 -19.78 5.12 -9.08
N VAL A 55 -19.78 4.13 -8.19
CA VAL A 55 -19.97 2.72 -8.54
C VAL A 55 -21.43 2.30 -8.35
N THR A 56 -22.14 2.00 -9.43
CA THR A 56 -23.51 1.44 -9.34
C THR A 56 -23.49 -0.05 -8.96
N GLY A 57 -24.68 -0.65 -8.80
CA GLY A 57 -24.81 -2.11 -8.59
C GLY A 57 -24.41 -2.95 -9.80
N SER A 58 -24.37 -2.37 -10.99
CA SER A 58 -24.07 -3.06 -12.25
C SER A 58 -22.63 -2.90 -12.70
N SER A 59 -21.81 -2.14 -11.98
CA SER A 59 -20.42 -1.88 -12.37
C SER A 59 -19.57 -3.15 -12.29
N VAL A 60 -18.64 -3.29 -13.24
CA VAL A 60 -17.64 -4.35 -13.23
C VAL A 60 -16.65 -4.22 -12.05
N LEU A 61 -16.63 -3.06 -11.39
CA LEU A 61 -15.81 -2.76 -10.22
C LEU A 61 -16.34 -3.38 -8.93
N VAL A 62 -17.64 -3.70 -8.85
CA VAL A 62 -18.23 -4.26 -7.62
C VAL A 62 -17.54 -5.57 -7.25
N GLY A 63 -17.06 -5.65 -6.01
CA GLY A 63 -16.38 -6.82 -5.45
C GLY A 63 -14.90 -6.95 -5.82
N LYS A 64 -14.37 -6.09 -6.70
CA LYS A 64 -12.92 -6.03 -6.98
C LYS A 64 -12.19 -5.46 -5.77
N GLN A 65 -10.96 -5.94 -5.54
CA GLN A 65 -10.11 -5.47 -4.46
C GLN A 65 -9.06 -4.54 -5.04
N ILE A 66 -8.88 -3.35 -4.48
CA ILE A 66 -7.88 -2.38 -4.93
C ILE A 66 -7.05 -1.91 -3.74
N ASP A 67 -5.78 -1.63 -4.00
CA ASP A 67 -4.90 -0.98 -3.02
C ASP A 67 -4.24 0.26 -3.57
N THR A 68 -4.40 0.54 -4.86
CA THR A 68 -3.75 1.66 -5.54
C THR A 68 -4.74 2.40 -6.44
N ILE A 69 -4.70 3.73 -6.33
CA ILE A 69 -5.45 4.68 -7.16
C ILE A 69 -4.43 5.56 -7.87
N ILE A 70 -4.49 5.59 -9.20
CA ILE A 70 -3.70 6.48 -10.03
C ILE A 70 -4.63 7.51 -10.65
N ILE A 71 -4.34 8.80 -10.45
CA ILE A 71 -5.18 9.91 -10.92
C ILE A 71 -4.32 11.07 -11.44
N LYS A 72 -4.86 11.83 -12.40
CA LYS A 72 -4.16 12.96 -13.00
C LYS A 72 -4.59 14.28 -12.37
N LEU A 73 -3.67 14.92 -11.66
CA LEU A 73 -3.93 16.16 -10.91
C LEU A 73 -3.04 17.31 -11.36
N LYS A 74 -3.51 18.54 -11.17
CA LYS A 74 -2.67 19.75 -11.10
C LYS A 74 -3.16 20.67 -10.00
N LYS A 75 -2.33 21.62 -9.56
CA LYS A 75 -2.78 22.76 -8.74
C LYS A 75 -2.89 24.04 -9.54
N VAL A 76 -3.85 24.88 -9.18
CA VAL A 76 -4.01 26.25 -9.69
C VAL A 76 -3.95 27.20 -8.50
N GLY A 77 -3.23 28.32 -8.65
CA GLY A 77 -2.99 29.27 -7.57
C GLY A 77 -2.05 28.73 -6.48
N LEU A 78 -2.34 29.13 -5.24
CA LEU A 78 -1.59 28.78 -4.03
C LEU A 78 -2.50 28.06 -3.00
N PRO A 79 -3.10 26.91 -3.35
CA PRO A 79 -3.92 26.16 -2.40
C PRO A 79 -3.05 25.67 -1.23
N THR A 80 -3.68 25.49 -0.06
CA THR A 80 -3.03 25.02 1.17
C THR A 80 -3.77 23.81 1.76
N GLY A 81 -3.13 23.12 2.70
CA GLY A 81 -3.69 21.92 3.33
C GLY A 81 -3.45 20.65 2.51
N ASN A 82 -4.32 19.67 2.70
CA ASN A 82 -4.19 18.36 2.06
C ASN A 82 -5.42 18.03 1.22
N VAL A 83 -5.19 17.43 0.05
CA VAL A 83 -6.21 16.68 -0.68
C VAL A 83 -6.18 15.23 -0.19
N GLU A 84 -7.35 14.65 -0.04
CA GLU A 84 -7.57 13.27 0.37
C GLU A 84 -7.91 12.44 -0.87
N ILE A 85 -7.30 11.26 -1.00
CA ILE A 85 -7.52 10.33 -2.11
C ILE A 85 -8.09 9.05 -1.51
N GLY A 86 -9.24 8.59 -2.03
CA GLY A 86 -9.86 7.38 -1.52
C GLY A 86 -11.33 7.23 -1.89
N ILE A 87 -12.06 6.59 -0.98
CA ILE A 87 -13.48 6.26 -1.10
C ILE A 87 -14.27 7.14 -0.15
N PHE A 88 -15.35 7.75 -0.64
CA PHE A 88 -16.20 8.66 0.10
C PHE A 88 -17.66 8.21 0.13
N ASN A 89 -18.35 8.58 1.20
CA ASN A 89 -19.78 8.35 1.34
C ASN A 89 -20.59 9.50 0.71
N LYS A 90 -21.90 9.27 0.54
CA LYS A 90 -22.83 10.26 -0.03
C LYS A 90 -22.91 11.54 0.81
N ASP A 91 -22.69 11.44 2.12
CA ASP A 91 -22.69 12.55 3.08
C ASP A 91 -21.34 13.29 3.17
N LEU A 92 -20.43 13.04 2.22
CA LEU A 92 -19.07 13.59 2.15
C LEU A 92 -18.09 13.07 3.22
N SER A 93 -18.54 12.14 4.07
CA SER A 93 -17.64 11.47 5.01
C SER A 93 -16.66 10.57 4.26
N GLU A 94 -15.50 10.36 4.85
CA GLU A 94 -14.54 9.40 4.33
C GLU A 94 -15.01 7.99 4.67
N LYS A 95 -14.90 7.09 3.70
CA LYS A 95 -15.15 5.65 3.87
C LYS A 95 -13.83 4.90 3.98
N LYS A 96 -12.85 5.22 3.12
CA LYS A 96 -11.51 4.67 3.16
C LYS A 96 -10.52 5.62 2.50
N ILE A 97 -9.51 6.07 3.22
CA ILE A 97 -8.43 6.90 2.66
C ILE A 97 -7.27 6.02 2.21
N PHE A 98 -6.81 6.24 0.98
CA PHE A 98 -5.62 5.63 0.39
C PHE A 98 -4.39 6.46 0.73
N ALA A 99 -4.48 7.77 0.56
CA ALA A 99 -3.43 8.70 0.92
C ALA A 99 -3.96 10.11 1.09
N THR A 100 -3.14 10.96 1.72
CA THR A 100 -3.29 12.40 1.70
C THR A 100 -2.09 13.03 0.99
N LYS A 101 -2.31 14.08 0.21
CA LYS A 101 -1.24 14.84 -0.44
C LYS A 101 -1.33 16.31 -0.09
N ASP A 102 -0.21 16.85 0.40
CA ASP A 102 -0.03 18.30 0.55
C ASP A 102 -0.17 18.97 -0.82
N VAL A 103 -1.20 19.81 -0.95
CA VAL A 103 -1.59 20.42 -2.23
C VAL A 103 -0.54 21.41 -2.74
N SER A 104 0.35 21.92 -1.88
CA SER A 104 1.48 22.73 -2.29
C SER A 104 2.50 21.96 -3.13
N LYS A 105 2.55 20.62 -2.96
CA LYS A 105 3.45 19.69 -3.63
C LYS A 105 2.86 19.08 -4.92
N ILE A 106 1.64 19.46 -5.30
CA ILE A 106 1.05 19.07 -6.58
C ILE A 106 1.65 19.93 -7.70
N ALA A 107 1.89 19.33 -8.87
CA ALA A 107 2.47 20.01 -10.01
C ALA A 107 1.51 21.07 -10.58
N LYS A 108 2.07 22.12 -11.19
CA LYS A 108 1.26 23.14 -11.92
C LYS A 108 0.75 22.62 -13.27
N LYS A 109 1.33 21.53 -13.77
CA LYS A 109 0.89 20.81 -14.97
C LYS A 109 0.17 19.55 -14.53
N TYR A 110 -0.76 19.06 -15.36
CA TYR A 110 -1.38 17.77 -15.11
C TYR A 110 -0.32 16.67 -15.07
N THR A 111 -0.34 15.89 -14.02
CA THR A 111 0.65 14.84 -13.74
C THR A 111 -0.08 13.66 -13.10
N ASP A 112 0.28 12.45 -13.51
CA ASP A 112 -0.23 11.23 -12.89
C ASP A 112 0.42 11.05 -11.52
N TYR A 113 -0.43 10.84 -10.51
CA TYR A 113 -0.01 10.55 -9.15
C TYR A 113 -0.56 9.19 -8.73
N THR A 114 0.33 8.35 -8.22
CA THR A 114 0.01 7.03 -7.66
C THR A 114 -0.15 7.14 -6.15
N PHE A 115 -1.26 6.63 -5.63
CA PHE A 115 -1.59 6.62 -4.21
C PHE A 115 -1.99 5.20 -3.78
N SER A 116 -1.18 4.60 -2.91
CA SER A 116 -1.41 3.24 -2.43
C SER A 116 -1.73 3.21 -0.94
N LEU A 117 -2.53 2.23 -0.51
CA LEU A 117 -2.81 1.97 0.90
C LEU A 117 -1.53 1.72 1.68
N SER A 118 -1.43 2.32 2.86
CA SER A 118 -0.24 2.23 3.72
C SER A 118 -0.03 0.86 4.36
N SER A 119 -1.00 -0.06 4.25
CA SER A 119 -0.98 -1.39 4.86
C SER A 119 -0.97 -2.47 3.77
N PRO A 120 0.21 -3.06 3.45
CA PRO A 120 0.30 -4.17 2.51
C PRO A 120 -0.60 -5.33 2.92
N GLY A 121 -1.33 -5.92 1.97
CA GLY A 121 -2.13 -7.14 2.18
C GLY A 121 -3.51 -6.93 2.81
N GLN A 122 -3.99 -5.69 2.89
CA GLN A 122 -5.38 -5.37 3.25
C GLN A 122 -6.00 -4.45 2.18
N PRO A 123 -6.24 -4.96 0.97
CA PRO A 123 -6.86 -4.15 -0.08
C PRO A 123 -8.30 -3.82 0.28
N TYR A 124 -8.81 -2.75 -0.32
CA TYR A 124 -10.20 -2.35 -0.16
C TYR A 124 -11.07 -3.05 -1.21
N GLN A 125 -12.11 -3.76 -0.77
CA GLN A 125 -13.11 -4.33 -1.67
C GLN A 125 -14.13 -3.25 -2.05
N ILE A 126 -14.23 -2.94 -3.35
CA ILE A 126 -15.17 -1.97 -3.90
C ILE A 126 -16.60 -2.46 -3.70
N GLN A 127 -17.47 -1.57 -3.22
CA GLN A 127 -18.87 -1.83 -2.95
C GLN A 127 -19.76 -0.93 -3.80
N THR A 128 -20.99 -1.37 -4.06
CA THR A 128 -22.03 -0.53 -4.65
C THR A 128 -22.24 0.73 -3.81
N GLY A 129 -22.32 1.88 -4.48
CA GLY A 129 -22.51 3.18 -3.87
C GLY A 129 -21.22 3.91 -3.52
N ASP A 130 -20.06 3.26 -3.70
CA ASP A 130 -18.76 3.86 -3.49
C ASP A 130 -18.54 5.06 -4.43
N ARG A 131 -17.81 6.04 -3.92
CA ARG A 131 -17.34 7.22 -4.66
C ARG A 131 -15.83 7.26 -4.55
N ILE A 132 -15.15 6.80 -5.59
CA ILE A 132 -13.69 6.64 -5.64
C ILE A 132 -13.09 7.89 -6.29
N GLY A 133 -12.21 8.62 -5.63
CA GLY A 133 -11.63 9.83 -6.21
C GLY A 133 -10.89 10.71 -5.22
N ILE A 134 -11.13 12.02 -5.29
CA ILE A 134 -10.49 12.99 -4.41
C ILE A 134 -11.49 13.82 -3.63
N LYS A 135 -11.09 14.23 -2.43
CA LYS A 135 -11.75 15.24 -1.60
C LYS A 135 -10.78 16.35 -1.23
N TYR A 136 -11.14 17.59 -1.48
CA TYR A 136 -10.41 18.77 -1.04
C TYR A 136 -11.36 19.82 -0.47
N SER A 137 -11.30 19.97 0.86
CA SER A 137 -12.17 20.89 1.61
C SER A 137 -11.63 22.32 1.68
N GLY A 138 -10.37 22.55 1.29
CA GLY A 138 -9.74 23.86 1.28
C GLY A 138 -9.98 24.64 -0.03
N GLY A 139 -9.33 25.80 -0.12
CA GLY A 139 -9.25 26.55 -1.37
C GLY A 139 -10.56 27.22 -1.83
N ASP A 140 -10.51 27.76 -3.03
CA ASP A 140 -11.55 28.57 -3.67
C ASP A 140 -11.48 28.45 -5.20
N ALA A 141 -12.25 29.27 -5.92
CA ALA A 141 -12.31 29.26 -7.40
C ALA A 141 -11.00 29.67 -8.11
N THR A 142 -10.02 30.20 -7.37
CA THR A 142 -8.69 30.62 -7.87
C THR A 142 -7.54 29.81 -7.27
N ASN A 143 -7.76 29.19 -6.10
CA ASN A 143 -6.79 28.36 -5.39
C ASN A 143 -7.36 26.95 -5.19
N TYR A 144 -7.07 26.03 -6.11
CA TYR A 144 -7.70 24.71 -6.12
C TYR A 144 -6.78 23.60 -6.64
N VAL A 145 -7.19 22.36 -6.37
CA VAL A 145 -6.66 21.17 -7.04
C VAL A 145 -7.60 20.85 -8.19
N ALA A 146 -7.09 20.61 -9.39
CA ALA A 146 -7.90 20.16 -10.51
C ALA A 146 -7.62 18.68 -10.80
N ILE A 147 -8.69 17.92 -10.97
CA ILE A 147 -8.65 16.52 -11.40
C ILE A 147 -9.04 16.42 -12.86
N MET A 148 -8.36 15.56 -13.61
CA MET A 148 -8.72 15.25 -14.99
C MET A 148 -9.90 14.27 -15.03
N THR A 149 -10.81 14.49 -15.96
CA THR A 149 -11.93 13.59 -16.28
C THR A 149 -11.81 13.13 -17.72
N ASP A 150 -12.40 11.97 -18.02
CA ASP A 150 -12.84 11.68 -19.37
C ASP A 150 -14.28 12.18 -19.56
N GLN A 151 -14.51 12.95 -20.63
CA GLN A 151 -15.83 13.44 -21.02
C GLN A 151 -16.19 12.99 -22.45
N ASN A 152 -15.41 12.07 -23.01
CA ASN A 152 -15.74 11.45 -24.28
C ASN A 152 -16.89 10.46 -24.06
N THR A 153 -18.10 10.92 -24.34
CA THR A 153 -19.32 10.10 -24.16
C THR A 153 -19.40 8.86 -25.05
N SER A 154 -18.44 8.68 -25.97
CA SER A 154 -18.34 7.49 -26.83
C SER A 154 -17.41 6.42 -26.26
N ASP A 155 -16.68 6.72 -25.18
CA ASP A 155 -15.68 5.85 -24.58
C ASP A 155 -15.83 5.74 -23.05
N PRO A 156 -17.05 5.51 -22.51
CA PRO A 156 -17.16 5.34 -21.07
C PRO A 156 -16.56 4.01 -20.61
N PHE A 157 -15.90 4.00 -19.45
CA PHE A 157 -15.15 2.84 -18.95
C PHE A 157 -15.96 1.52 -18.93
N ASP A 158 -17.16 1.54 -18.34
CA ASP A 158 -18.06 0.38 -18.28
C ASP A 158 -19.51 0.75 -18.65
N GLY A 159 -19.68 1.77 -19.49
CA GLY A 159 -20.98 2.26 -19.95
C GLY A 159 -21.54 3.36 -19.05
N THR A 160 -22.56 3.05 -18.25
CA THR A 160 -23.14 4.01 -17.28
C THR A 160 -23.13 3.40 -15.88
N ASN A 161 -22.30 2.39 -15.67
CA ASN A 161 -22.33 1.56 -14.48
C ASN A 161 -21.33 2.04 -13.43
N SER A 162 -20.23 2.64 -13.83
CA SER A 162 -19.47 3.63 -13.09
C SER A 162 -19.49 4.95 -13.86
N PHE A 163 -19.45 6.07 -13.14
CA PHE A 163 -19.38 7.37 -13.78
C PHE A 163 -18.92 8.49 -12.85
N HIS A 164 -18.50 9.61 -13.45
CA HIS A 164 -18.13 10.84 -12.78
C HIS A 164 -19.31 11.50 -12.04
N THR A 165 -19.06 11.82 -10.77
CA THR A 165 -19.90 12.67 -9.94
C THR A 165 -19.05 13.73 -9.24
N TYR A 166 -19.67 14.86 -8.89
CA TYR A 166 -19.05 15.82 -7.97
C TYR A 166 -20.04 16.43 -6.99
N SER A 167 -19.55 16.74 -5.78
CA SER A 167 -20.35 17.37 -4.74
C SER A 167 -20.33 18.89 -4.86
N THR A 168 -21.43 19.54 -4.50
CA THR A 168 -21.55 20.98 -4.30
C THR A 168 -22.41 21.25 -3.07
N ALA A 169 -22.52 22.51 -2.65
CA ALA A 169 -23.46 22.91 -1.60
C ALA A 169 -24.92 22.51 -1.92
N SER A 170 -25.29 22.42 -3.20
CA SER A 170 -26.63 22.03 -3.66
C SER A 170 -26.83 20.51 -3.79
N GLY A 171 -25.81 19.72 -3.47
CA GLY A 171 -25.82 18.26 -3.60
C GLY A 171 -24.90 17.73 -4.71
N TRP A 172 -25.14 16.47 -5.09
CA TRP A 172 -24.33 15.74 -6.07
C TRP A 172 -24.79 16.02 -7.49
N ASN A 173 -23.83 16.36 -8.35
CA ASN A 173 -24.02 16.43 -9.79
C ASN A 173 -23.54 15.11 -10.40
N ILE A 174 -24.28 14.61 -11.39
CA ILE A 174 -24.15 13.27 -11.96
C ILE A 174 -23.90 13.41 -13.46
N TYR A 175 -22.83 12.80 -13.96
CA TYR A 175 -22.50 12.75 -15.38
C TYR A 175 -22.29 11.30 -15.79
N ASN A 176 -23.38 10.61 -16.10
CA ASN A 176 -23.43 9.16 -16.27
C ASN A 176 -22.67 8.61 -17.50
N THR A 177 -22.18 9.47 -18.39
CA THR A 177 -21.38 9.11 -19.57
C THR A 177 -19.98 9.71 -19.54
N HIS A 178 -19.58 10.26 -18.39
CA HIS A 178 -18.23 10.75 -18.14
C HIS A 178 -17.61 9.89 -17.05
N ASP A 179 -16.30 9.81 -17.04
CA ASP A 179 -15.53 9.05 -16.07
C ASP A 179 -14.43 9.94 -15.47
N LEU A 180 -13.83 9.50 -14.37
CA LEU A 180 -12.56 10.07 -13.96
C LEU A 180 -11.43 9.47 -14.82
N TYR A 181 -10.45 10.32 -15.20
CA TYR A 181 -9.15 9.79 -15.64
C TYR A 181 -8.54 9.07 -14.42
N MET A 182 -8.55 7.75 -14.46
CA MET A 182 -8.24 6.92 -13.30
C MET A 182 -7.79 5.52 -13.71
N THR A 183 -6.75 5.04 -13.04
CA THR A 183 -6.43 3.61 -12.98
C THR A 183 -6.67 3.11 -11.56
N LEU A 184 -7.39 2.00 -11.46
CA LEU A 184 -7.60 1.27 -10.21
C LEU A 184 -6.91 -0.08 -10.31
N GLU A 185 -6.00 -0.36 -9.38
CA GLU A 185 -5.24 -1.60 -9.41
C GLU A 185 -5.08 -2.22 -8.03
N LEU A 186 -4.77 -3.51 -8.06
CA LEU A 186 -4.29 -4.28 -6.92
C LEU A 186 -2.85 -4.69 -7.19
N VAL A 187 -1.96 -4.22 -6.34
CA VAL A 187 -0.60 -4.72 -6.27
C VAL A 187 -0.59 -5.87 -5.27
N THR A 188 -0.55 -7.11 -5.74
CA THR A 188 -0.45 -8.24 -4.81
C THR A 188 0.81 -8.07 -3.94
N PRO A 189 0.71 -8.19 -2.60
CA PRO A 189 1.91 -8.27 -1.78
C PRO A 189 2.67 -9.53 -2.18
N PRO A 190 4.01 -9.58 -2.00
CA PRO A 190 4.69 -10.87 -1.94
C PRO A 190 3.98 -11.72 -0.89
N THR A 191 3.41 -12.84 -1.34
CA THR A 191 3.13 -13.94 -0.44
C THR A 191 4.48 -14.34 0.13
N ASN A 192 4.82 -13.85 1.32
CA ASN A 192 5.97 -14.35 2.08
C ASN A 192 5.65 -15.79 2.46
N ASN A 193 5.89 -16.70 1.52
CA ASN A 193 5.90 -18.14 1.71
C ASN A 193 7.23 -18.59 2.33
N CYS A 194 8.07 -17.66 2.81
CA CYS A 194 9.13 -17.93 3.78
C CYS A 194 8.49 -18.48 5.06
N GLN A 195 8.18 -19.76 5.06
CA GLN A 195 8.00 -20.54 6.27
C GLN A 195 9.38 -20.74 6.88
N ASN A 196 9.53 -20.47 8.18
CA ASN A 196 10.68 -20.97 8.91
C ASN A 196 10.72 -22.49 8.73
N SER A 197 11.76 -23.02 8.10
CA SER A 197 11.94 -24.48 8.13
C SER A 197 12.21 -24.87 9.57
N PRO A 198 11.44 -25.81 10.17
CA PRO A 198 11.75 -26.29 11.49
C PRO A 198 13.14 -26.94 11.48
N VAL A 199 13.93 -26.72 12.53
CA VAL A 199 15.16 -27.48 12.73
C VAL A 199 14.76 -28.94 13.01
N SER A 200 15.06 -29.84 12.07
CA SER A 200 14.73 -31.27 12.18
C SER A 200 15.60 -31.99 13.20
N ALA A 201 16.86 -31.58 13.31
CA ALA A 201 17.79 -32.15 14.30
C ALA A 201 18.88 -31.14 14.66
N VAL A 202 19.45 -31.32 15.85
CA VAL A 202 20.60 -30.56 16.32
C VAL A 202 21.65 -31.50 16.89
N THR A 203 22.88 -31.39 16.43
CA THR A 203 24.02 -32.17 16.92
C THR A 203 25.19 -31.25 17.25
N ALA A 204 26.11 -31.70 18.10
CA ALA A 204 27.31 -30.94 18.43
C ALA A 204 28.48 -31.88 18.72
N ILE A 205 29.68 -31.33 18.77
CA ILE A 205 30.89 -32.09 19.11
C ILE A 205 30.88 -32.64 20.55
N GLY A 206 30.07 -32.04 21.42
CA GLY A 206 30.01 -32.34 22.85
C GLY A 206 29.20 -31.27 23.60
N SER A 207 29.17 -31.39 24.93
CA SER A 207 28.59 -30.36 25.81
C SER A 207 29.21 -30.42 27.20
N ASP A 208 29.17 -29.29 27.91
CA ASP A 208 29.56 -29.18 29.32
C ASP A 208 28.38 -29.35 30.31
N GLY A 209 27.33 -30.07 29.87
CA GLY A 209 26.05 -30.20 30.58
C GLY A 209 24.94 -29.31 30.02
N ASN A 210 25.31 -28.30 29.22
CA ASN A 210 24.38 -27.47 28.45
C ASN A 210 24.24 -28.05 27.03
N ILE A 211 23.23 -28.89 26.82
CA ILE A 211 23.10 -29.75 25.62
C ILE A 211 22.67 -28.99 24.35
N PRO A 212 22.90 -29.55 23.14
CA PRO A 212 22.58 -28.88 21.87
C PRO A 212 21.09 -28.55 21.68
N ALA A 213 20.19 -29.36 22.25
CA ALA A 213 18.74 -29.12 22.19
C ALA A 213 18.32 -27.76 22.77
N ASN A 214 19.06 -27.26 23.76
CA ASN A 214 18.82 -25.95 24.37
C ASN A 214 19.05 -24.78 23.39
N ALA A 215 19.71 -24.99 22.25
CA ALA A 215 19.91 -23.94 21.25
C ALA A 215 18.66 -23.67 20.39
N ILE A 216 17.67 -24.57 20.42
CA ILE A 216 16.48 -24.53 19.55
C ILE A 216 15.16 -24.68 20.33
N ASP A 217 15.20 -24.65 21.67
CA ASP A 217 14.01 -24.86 22.51
C ASP A 217 13.14 -23.60 22.71
N GLY A 218 13.53 -22.47 22.10
CA GLY A 218 12.82 -21.19 22.23
C GLY A 218 12.96 -20.52 23.60
N ASN A 219 13.80 -21.05 24.51
CA ASN A 219 13.97 -20.54 25.85
C ASN A 219 15.30 -19.77 25.98
N LEU A 220 15.23 -18.45 26.12
CA LEU A 220 16.43 -17.59 26.24
C LEU A 220 17.25 -17.81 27.54
N THR A 221 16.75 -18.63 28.47
CA THR A 221 17.45 -18.94 29.73
C THR A 221 18.29 -20.22 29.66
N THR A 222 18.11 -21.03 28.61
CA THR A 222 18.91 -22.22 28.33
C THR A 222 19.89 -21.91 27.19
N ARG A 223 20.94 -22.73 27.06
CA ARG A 223 21.95 -22.61 26.00
C ARG A 223 22.60 -23.95 25.72
N TRP A 224 23.27 -24.07 24.58
CA TRP A 224 24.33 -25.05 24.39
C TRP A 224 25.68 -24.45 24.79
N SER A 225 26.54 -25.22 25.45
CA SER A 225 27.95 -24.84 25.64
C SER A 225 28.88 -26.05 25.66
N ASN A 226 30.10 -25.84 25.16
CA ASN A 226 31.18 -26.80 25.19
C ASN A 226 32.53 -26.06 25.26
N LEU A 227 33.36 -26.39 26.24
CA LEU A 227 34.67 -25.76 26.41
C LEU A 227 35.72 -26.53 25.59
N GLY A 228 36.14 -25.96 24.45
CA GLY A 228 37.22 -26.53 23.65
C GLY A 228 37.40 -25.81 22.31
N VAL A 229 38.65 -25.63 21.89
CA VAL A 229 38.97 -25.10 20.55
C VAL A 229 38.44 -26.06 19.49
N GLY A 230 37.77 -25.54 18.48
CA GLY A 230 37.12 -26.36 17.45
C GLY A 230 35.71 -26.84 17.81
N SER A 231 35.09 -26.26 18.85
CA SER A 231 33.70 -26.56 19.19
C SER A 231 32.75 -26.19 18.05
N TRP A 232 31.82 -27.09 17.74
CA TRP A 232 30.80 -26.89 16.72
C TRP A 232 29.44 -27.42 17.16
N ILE A 233 28.39 -26.79 16.63
CA ILE A 233 26.99 -27.22 16.65
C ILE A 233 26.49 -27.21 15.21
N ASN A 234 25.73 -28.23 14.83
CA ASN A 234 25.17 -28.42 13.50
C ASN A 234 23.64 -28.46 13.59
N LEU A 235 23.00 -27.61 12.80
CA LEU A 235 21.54 -27.51 12.70
C LEU A 235 21.12 -28.15 11.38
N ASP A 236 20.32 -29.21 11.46
CA ASP A 236 19.70 -29.84 10.30
C ASP A 236 18.35 -29.17 10.04
N LEU A 237 18.19 -28.57 8.86
CA LEU A 237 16.96 -27.88 8.46
C LEU A 237 15.97 -28.80 7.71
N GLY A 238 16.28 -30.10 7.61
CA GLY A 238 15.54 -31.04 6.79
C GLY A 238 15.93 -30.94 5.31
N ALA A 239 15.08 -31.53 4.45
CA ALA A 239 15.20 -31.53 2.99
C ALA A 239 14.25 -30.53 2.34
#